data_AF-A0AAD5X0V0-F1
#
_entry.id   AF-A0AAD5X0V0-F1
#
_cell.length_a   1.000
_cell.length_b   1.000
_cell.length_c   1.000
_cell.angle_alpha   90.00
_cell.angle_beta   90.00
_cell.angle_gamma   90.00
#
_symmetry.space_group_name_H-M   'P 1'
#
loop_
_entity.id
_entity.type
_entity.pdbx_description
1 polymer ?
#
loop_
_entity_poly.entity_id
_entity_poly.type
_entity_poly.pdbx_seq_one_letter_code
_entity_poly.pdbx_strand_id
1 'polypeptide(L)'
;MADLKKLEYLSLVSKVSSELLNHIGNSDKTLAEFIIYQHSKSSSVESFKSLLDAAGADLPESFVSNLDRLIRTLSPPGGFQLGKSKKKKGKGKAGAGAV
;
A
#
# COMPACT_ATOMS: atom_id res chain seq x y z
N MET A 1 -7.64 -14.77 16.46
CA MET A 1 -7.87 -13.75 15.41
C MET A 1 -6.59 -13.15 14.85
N ALA A 2 -5.49 -13.05 15.63
CA ALA A 2 -4.21 -12.57 15.12
C ALA A 2 -3.58 -13.52 14.09
N ASP A 3 -3.70 -14.83 14.30
CA ASP A 3 -3.11 -15.86 13.43
C ASP A 3 -3.76 -15.89 12.03
N LEU A 4 -5.09 -15.73 11.98
CA LEU A 4 -5.83 -15.65 10.71
C LEU A 4 -5.37 -14.43 9.89
N LYS A 5 -5.27 -13.25 10.52
CA LYS A 5 -4.79 -12.03 9.85
C LYS A 5 -3.35 -12.14 9.35
N LYS A 6 -2.50 -12.84 10.12
CA LYS A 6 -1.13 -13.13 9.71
C LYS A 6 -1.12 -14.04 8.48
N LEU A 7 -1.97 -15.07 8.46
CA LEU A 7 -2.08 -15.98 7.32
C LEU A 7 -2.62 -15.26 6.06
N GLU A 8 -3.64 -14.42 6.21
CA GLU A 8 -4.17 -13.57 5.13
C GLU A 8 -3.08 -12.65 4.56
N TYR A 9 -2.29 -12.02 5.42
CA TYR A 9 -1.17 -11.19 5.00
C TYR A 9 -0.10 -12.00 4.25
N LEU A 10 0.28 -13.16 4.79
CA LEU A 10 1.26 -14.04 4.12
C LEU A 10 0.74 -14.55 2.76
N SER A 11 -0.55 -14.86 2.65
CA SER A 11 -1.20 -15.23 1.40
C SER A 11 -1.14 -14.10 0.38
N LEU A 12 -1.45 -12.87 0.79
CA LEU A 12 -1.34 -11.69 -0.06
C LEU A 12 0.11 -11.45 -0.50
N VAL A 13 1.08 -11.48 0.42
CA VAL A 13 2.51 -11.31 0.10
C VAL A 13 2.97 -12.36 -0.92
N SER A 14 2.59 -13.62 -0.71
CA SER A 14 2.91 -14.71 -1.63
C SER A 14 2.32 -14.45 -3.02
N LYS A 15 1.04 -14.06 -3.09
CA LYS A 15 0.38 -13.80 -4.37
C LYS A 15 0.98 -12.61 -5.11
N VAL A 16 1.29 -11.51 -4.42
CA VAL A 16 1.99 -10.35 -5.02
C VAL A 16 3.37 -10.75 -5.52
N SER A 17 4.12 -11.56 -4.76
CA SER A 17 5.43 -12.07 -5.18
C SER A 17 5.33 -12.89 -6.47
N SER A 18 4.30 -13.72 -6.61
CA SER A 18 4.06 -14.47 -7.86
C SER A 18 3.70 -13.57 -9.04
N GLU A 19 2.90 -12.52 -8.83
CA GLU A 19 2.60 -11.56 -9.90
C GLU A 19 3.87 -10.80 -10.35
N LEU A 20 4.73 -10.39 -9.40
CA LEU A 20 6.02 -9.78 -9.72
C LEU A 20 6.93 -10.75 -10.50
N LEU A 21 6.98 -12.02 -10.11
CA LEU A 21 7.76 -13.03 -10.84
C LEU A 21 7.26 -13.18 -12.28
N ASN A 22 5.95 -13.23 -12.46
CA ASN A 22 5.33 -13.42 -13.77
C ASN A 22 5.48 -12.22 -14.71
N HIS A 23 5.49 -11.00 -14.17
CA HIS A 23 5.52 -9.77 -14.99
C HIS A 23 6.91 -9.18 -15.16
N ILE A 24 7.78 -9.29 -14.16
CA ILE A 24 9.11 -8.65 -14.16
C ILE A 24 10.24 -9.60 -13.74
N GLY A 25 9.96 -10.89 -13.57
CA GLY A 25 10.98 -11.88 -13.21
C GLY A 25 11.51 -11.77 -11.78
N ASN A 26 10.81 -11.06 -10.89
CA ASN A 26 11.26 -10.79 -9.52
C ASN A 26 10.29 -11.38 -8.48
N SER A 27 10.75 -12.29 -7.62
CA SER A 27 9.96 -12.89 -6.53
C SER A 27 10.32 -12.35 -5.14
N ASP A 28 10.98 -11.21 -5.05
CA ASP A 28 11.45 -10.61 -3.80
C ASP A 28 10.29 -10.30 -2.85
N LYS A 29 10.29 -11.00 -1.72
CA LYS A 29 9.31 -10.85 -0.64
C LYS A 29 9.30 -9.43 -0.07
N THR A 30 10.46 -8.81 0.10
CA THR A 30 10.59 -7.45 0.64
C THR A 30 10.00 -6.44 -0.32
N LEU A 31 10.17 -6.61 -1.63
CA LEU A 31 9.50 -5.78 -2.64
C LEU A 31 7.98 -5.96 -2.58
N ALA A 32 7.48 -7.20 -2.47
CA ALA A 32 6.05 -7.46 -2.33
C ALA A 32 5.47 -6.81 -1.07
N GLU A 33 6.14 -6.94 0.08
CA GLU A 33 5.75 -6.29 1.34
C GLU A 33 5.76 -4.76 1.23
N PHE A 34 6.74 -4.20 0.52
CA PHE A 34 6.83 -2.76 0.24
C PHE A 34 5.67 -2.27 -0.63
N ILE A 35 5.33 -2.98 -1.70
CA ILE A 35 4.20 -2.63 -2.57
C ILE A 35 2.88 -2.63 -1.79
N ILE A 36 2.65 -3.66 -0.96
CA ILE A 36 1.46 -3.73 -0.10
C ILE A 36 1.43 -2.56 0.89
N TYR A 37 2.57 -2.18 1.44
CA TYR A 37 2.69 -1.01 2.31
C TYR A 37 2.39 0.30 1.57
N GLN A 38 2.90 0.51 0.36
CA GLN A 38 2.59 1.70 -0.44
C GLN A 38 1.09 1.76 -0.77
N HIS A 39 0.48 0.64 -1.14
CA HIS A 39 -0.97 0.55 -1.34
C HIS A 39 -1.75 0.93 -0.06
N SER A 40 -1.30 0.50 1.12
CA SER A 40 -1.96 0.83 2.40
C SER A 40 -1.99 2.34 2.73
N LYS A 41 -1.09 3.13 2.13
CA LYS A 41 -1.05 4.59 2.24
C LYS A 41 -1.83 5.32 1.15
N SER A 42 -2.25 4.59 0.12
CA SER A 42 -2.95 5.12 -1.04
C SER A 42 -4.46 5.17 -0.78
N SER A 43 -5.16 6.06 -1.49
CA SER A 43 -6.64 6.16 -1.46
C SER A 43 -7.29 5.85 -2.81
N SER A 44 -6.49 5.73 -3.86
CA SER A 44 -6.88 5.44 -5.25
C SER A 44 -5.70 4.83 -6.02
N VAL A 45 -6.00 4.16 -7.14
CA VAL A 45 -4.99 3.60 -8.04
C VAL A 45 -3.98 4.67 -8.49
N GLU A 46 -4.43 5.89 -8.83
CA GLU A 46 -3.53 7.02 -9.12
C GLU A 46 -2.53 7.29 -7.99
N SER A 47 -3.04 7.42 -6.76
CA SER A 47 -2.17 7.71 -5.61
C SER A 47 -1.21 6.56 -5.30
N PHE A 48 -1.63 5.33 -5.57
CA PHE A 48 -0.80 4.14 -5.43
C PHE A 48 0.33 4.16 -6.46
N LYS A 49 0.02 4.43 -7.74
CA LYS A 49 1.00 4.59 -8.81
C LYS A 49 2.01 5.68 -8.45
N SER A 50 1.55 6.88 -8.08
CA SER A 50 2.46 7.98 -7.70
C SER A 50 3.38 7.62 -6.53
N LEU A 51 2.91 6.83 -5.56
CA LEU A 51 3.72 6.35 -4.44
C LEU A 51 4.77 5.30 -4.86
N LEU A 52 4.50 4.51 -5.90
CA LEU A 52 5.45 3.57 -6.48
C LEU A 52 6.49 4.31 -7.32
N ASP A 53 6.05 5.24 -8.19
CA ASP A 53 6.93 6.07 -9.03
C ASP A 53 7.90 6.89 -8.16
N ALA A 54 7.41 7.50 -7.07
CA ALA A 54 8.23 8.24 -6.12
C ALA A 54 9.26 7.36 -5.37
N ALA A 55 9.02 6.05 -5.31
CA ALA A 55 9.96 5.08 -4.76
C ALA A 55 10.91 4.50 -5.83
N GLY A 56 10.84 4.98 -7.07
CA GLY A 56 11.66 4.51 -8.19
C GLY A 56 11.15 3.23 -8.84
N ALA A 57 9.92 2.80 -8.56
CA ALA A 57 9.31 1.65 -9.20
C ALA A 57 8.61 2.07 -10.50
N ASP A 58 9.30 1.90 -11.63
CA ASP A 58 8.75 2.16 -12.97
C ASP A 58 7.94 0.94 -13.46
N LEU A 59 6.70 0.84 -12.98
CA LEU A 59 5.80 -0.26 -13.30
C LEU A 59 4.73 0.17 -14.33
N PRO A 60 4.40 -0.67 -15.33
CA PRO A 60 3.34 -0.37 -16.27
C PRO A 60 1.99 -0.15 -15.58
N GLU A 61 1.20 0.81 -16.08
CA GLU A 61 -0.07 1.21 -15.46
C GLU A 61 -1.10 0.06 -15.36
N SER A 62 -1.11 -0.82 -16.36
CA SER A 62 -1.92 -2.04 -16.34
C SER A 62 -1.52 -3.00 -15.21
N PHE A 63 -0.22 -3.09 -14.93
CA PHE A 63 0.30 -3.92 -13.85
C PHE A 63 0.03 -3.32 -12.48
N VAL A 64 0.21 -2.00 -12.32
CA VAL A 64 -0.18 -1.28 -11.10
C VAL A 64 -1.67 -1.45 -10.81
N SER A 65 -2.52 -1.35 -11.84
CA SER A 65 -3.97 -1.58 -11.72
C SER A 65 -4.31 -3.02 -11.31
N ASN A 66 -3.56 -4.00 -11.82
CA ASN A 66 -3.72 -5.40 -11.42
C ASN A 66 -3.33 -5.60 -9.94
N LEU A 67 -2.20 -5.06 -9.51
CA LEU A 67 -1.73 -5.11 -8.13
C LEU A 67 -2.73 -4.46 -7.17
N ASP A 68 -3.27 -3.28 -7.50
CA ASP A 68 -4.30 -2.60 -6.71
C ASP A 68 -5.53 -3.51 -6.51
N ARG A 69 -6.08 -4.05 -7.61
CA ARG A 69 -7.24 -4.96 -7.55
C ARG A 69 -6.95 -6.18 -6.71
N LEU A 70 -5.77 -6.78 -6.87
CA LEU A 70 -5.36 -7.95 -6.13
C LEU A 70 -5.26 -7.69 -4.63
N ILE A 71 -4.60 -6.59 -4.24
CA ILE A 71 -4.44 -6.20 -2.84
C ILE A 71 -5.80 -5.90 -2.22
N ARG A 72 -6.69 -5.18 -2.91
CA ARG A 72 -8.04 -4.87 -2.41
C ARG A 72 -8.91 -6.11 -2.25
N THR A 73 -8.76 -7.10 -3.11
CA THR A 73 -9.55 -8.35 -3.08
C THR A 73 -9.12 -9.27 -1.95
N LEU A 74 -7.81 -9.37 -1.69
CA LEU A 74 -7.26 -10.27 -0.67
C LEU A 74 -7.05 -9.60 0.69
N SER A 75 -7.23 -8.28 0.78
CA SER A 75 -7.18 -7.58 2.06
C SER A 75 -8.48 -7.75 2.84
N PRO A 76 -8.41 -7.92 4.18
CA PRO A 76 -9.60 -7.95 5.01
C PRO A 76 -10.32 -6.58 5.00
N PRO A 77 -11.61 -6.54 5.35
CA PRO A 77 -12.35 -5.29 5.53
C PRO A 77 -11.64 -4.37 6.53
N GLY A 78 -11.30 -3.15 6.10
CA GLY A 78 -10.53 -2.20 6.91
C GLY A 78 -9.00 -2.28 6.75
N GLY A 79 -8.52 -3.17 5.88
CA GLY A 79 -7.12 -3.31 5.51
C GLY A 79 -6.23 -3.91 6.61
N PHE A 80 -4.99 -4.18 6.25
CA PHE A 80 -3.97 -4.54 7.22
C PHE A 80 -3.48 -3.29 7.94
N GLN A 81 -3.29 -3.37 9.27
CA GLN A 81 -2.75 -2.26 10.06
C GLN A 81 -1.23 -2.17 9.89
N LEU A 82 -0.77 -1.85 8.68
CA LEU A 82 0.64 -1.58 8.39
C LEU A 82 0.91 -0.09 8.65
N GLY A 83 1.45 0.23 9.83
CA GLY A 83 2.04 1.53 10.12
C GLY A 83 1.14 2.74 9.86
N LYS A 84 0.09 2.94 10.66
CA LYS A 84 -0.63 4.22 10.69
C LYS A 84 0.29 5.31 11.24
N SER A 85 0.92 6.10 10.39
CA SER A 85 1.39 7.43 10.79
C SER A 85 0.15 8.27 11.12
N LYS A 86 -0.03 8.62 12.41
CA LYS A 86 -1.05 9.58 12.85
C LYS A 86 -0.91 10.85 12.01
N LYS A 87 -1.84 11.07 11.07
CA LYS A 87 -2.00 12.37 10.40
C LYS A 87 -2.45 13.37 11.48
N LYS A 88 -1.50 14.10 12.08
CA LYS A 88 -1.77 15.16 13.04
C LYS A 88 -2.53 16.26 12.29
N LYS A 89 -3.84 16.36 12.51
CA LYS A 89 -4.70 17.42 11.96
C LYS A 89 -4.31 18.74 12.65
N GLY A 90 -3.38 19.49 12.08
CA GLY A 90 -2.98 20.81 12.56
C GLY A 90 -4.15 21.79 12.41
N LYS A 91 -4.82 22.12 13.52
CA LYS A 91 -5.82 23.18 13.60
C LYS A 91 -5.09 24.46 14.02
N GLY A 92 -4.52 25.18 13.05
CA GLY A 92 -3.99 26.52 13.26
C GLY A 92 -5.13 27.52 13.41
N LYS A 93 -5.52 27.84 14.65
CA LYS A 93 -6.20 29.10 14.98
C LYS A 93 -5.14 29.99 15.66
N ALA A 94 -4.61 30.96 14.93
CA ALA A 94 -3.98 32.12 15.55
C ALA A 94 -5.00 33.25 15.48
N GLY A 95 -5.61 33.54 16.63
CA GLY A 95 -6.53 34.65 16.82
C GLY A 95 -5.77 35.97 16.90
N ALA A 96 -6.50 37.02 16.57
CA ALA A 96 -6.14 38.42 16.69
C ALA A 96 -5.95 38.88 18.14
N GLY A 97 -5.15 39.94 18.29
CA GLY A 97 -4.95 40.79 19.48
C GLY A 97 -3.73 41.66 19.17
N ALA A 98 -3.80 42.94 18.79
CA ALA A 98 -4.54 44.07 19.36
C ALA A 98 -4.31 44.16 20.87
N VAL A 99 -3.17 44.71 21.28
CA VAL A 99 -3.04 46.01 21.97
C VAL A 99 -1.63 46.57 21.76
#